data_AF-A0A914V917-F1
#
_entry.id   AF-A0A914V917-F1
#
_cell.length_a   1.000
_cell.length_b   1.000
_cell.length_c   1.000
_cell.angle_alpha   90.00
_cell.angle_beta   90.00
_cell.angle_gamma   90.00
#
_symmetry.space_group_name_H-M   'P 1'
#
loop_
_entity.id
_entity.type
_entity.pdbx_description
1 polymer ?
#
loop_
_entity_poly.entity_id
_entity_poly.type
_entity_poly.pdbx_seq_one_letter_code
_entity_poly.pdbx_strand_id
1 'polypeptide(L)'
;SNVINPFTLLDGKLTQLLTERGNSATERIDRCAEATVIVRPAVIGEEQALFLTASVRNVRSSGNLNRIRLAVAFEKESADSQEILFSFGQPRLDGISSLGGTGILQPGGSFTAEWRILTNPRLRLTKDSVYQANVLLSFENSLTGQISTQRLDTTP
;
A
#
# COMPACT_ATOMS: atom_id res chain seq x y z
N SER A 1 1.70 4.60 30.90
CA SER A 1 0.82 4.75 29.74
C SER A 1 1.25 3.76 28.67
N ASN A 2 0.54 2.64 28.52
CA ASN A 2 0.85 1.65 27.50
C ASN A 2 0.35 2.15 26.15
N VAL A 3 1.26 2.58 25.29
CA VAL A 3 0.98 2.87 23.88
C VAL A 3 0.86 1.51 23.18
N ILE A 4 -0.37 1.01 23.06
CA ILE A 4 -0.67 -0.14 22.19
C ILE A 4 -0.39 0.34 20.77
N ASN A 5 0.70 -0.14 20.19
CA ASN A 5 0.99 0.07 18.78
C ASN A 5 -0.11 -0.64 17.97
N PRO A 6 -0.96 0.10 17.21
CA PRO A 6 -2.03 -0.50 16.44
C PRO A 6 -1.53 -1.45 15.32
N PHE A 7 -0.22 -1.44 15.03
CA PHE A 7 0.41 -2.30 14.03
C PHE A 7 0.69 -3.73 14.53
N THR A 8 0.86 -3.96 15.84
CA THR A 8 1.12 -5.33 16.35
C THR A 8 -0.12 -6.23 16.25
N LEU A 9 -1.32 -5.64 16.26
CA LEU A 9 -2.58 -6.36 16.00
C LEU A 9 -2.84 -6.61 14.51
N LEU A 10 -2.23 -5.82 13.62
CA LEU A 10 -2.32 -6.04 12.18
C LEU A 10 -1.41 -7.20 11.73
N ASP A 11 -0.20 -7.31 12.27
CA ASP A 11 0.78 -8.32 11.87
C ASP A 11 0.27 -9.76 12.06
N GLY A 12 -0.36 -10.04 13.20
CA GLY A 12 -0.91 -11.36 13.50
C GLY A 12 -2.07 -11.75 12.58
N LYS A 13 -2.94 -10.79 12.22
CA LYS A 13 -4.05 -11.03 11.27
C LYS A 13 -3.58 -11.06 9.82
N LEU A 14 -2.57 -10.28 9.44
CA LEU A 14 -1.99 -10.29 8.10
C LEU A 14 -1.33 -11.64 7.81
N THR A 15 -0.55 -12.16 8.76
CA THR A 15 0.12 -13.46 8.60
C THR A 15 -0.91 -14.58 8.44
N GLN A 16 -2.02 -14.56 9.19
CA GLN A 16 -3.06 -15.57 9.08
C GLN A 16 -3.80 -15.51 7.73
N LEU A 17 -4.11 -14.31 7.23
CA LEU A 17 -4.72 -14.12 5.90
C LEU A 17 -3.78 -14.50 4.74
N LEU A 18 -2.48 -14.30 4.91
CA LEU A 18 -1.47 -14.70 3.92
C LEU A 18 -1.24 -16.23 3.93
N THR A 19 -1.35 -16.88 5.09
CA THR A 19 -1.16 -18.34 5.21
C THR A 19 -2.33 -19.13 4.61
N GLU A 20 -3.57 -18.64 4.73
CA GLU A 20 -4.75 -19.29 4.14
C GLU A 20 -4.80 -19.21 2.61
N ARG A 21 -4.10 -18.26 1.98
CA ARG A 21 -4.02 -18.11 0.51
C ARG A 21 -2.89 -18.90 -0.16
N GLY A 22 -2.10 -19.66 0.62
CA GLY A 22 -0.90 -20.33 0.12
C GLY A 22 -1.11 -21.63 -0.67
N ASN A 23 -2.31 -22.24 -0.67
CA ASN A 23 -2.53 -23.52 -1.34
C ASN A 23 -3.98 -23.67 -1.83
N SER A 24 -4.30 -23.19 -3.04
CA SER A 24 -5.32 -23.81 -3.90
C SER A 24 -5.26 -23.27 -5.33
N ALA A 25 -5.01 -24.18 -6.28
CA ALA A 25 -4.94 -23.93 -7.71
C ALA A 25 -6.31 -23.69 -8.38
N THR A 26 -7.26 -23.04 -7.71
CA THR A 26 -8.65 -22.86 -8.18
C THR A 26 -9.29 -21.57 -7.65
N GLU A 27 -8.72 -20.42 -7.97
CA GLU A 27 -9.43 -19.15 -7.74
C GLU A 27 -9.12 -18.21 -8.91
N ARG A 28 -9.98 -18.24 -9.95
CA ARG A 28 -10.23 -17.04 -10.75
C ARG A 28 -10.88 -16.03 -9.80
N ILE A 29 -10.07 -15.39 -8.95
CA ILE A 29 -10.50 -14.24 -8.17
C ILE A 29 -10.96 -13.23 -9.21
N ASP A 30 -12.25 -12.91 -9.23
CA ASP A 30 -12.78 -11.83 -10.07
C ASP A 30 -11.96 -10.57 -9.77
N ARG A 31 -11.07 -10.23 -10.70
CA ARG A 31 -10.17 -9.08 -10.55
C ARG A 31 -11.06 -7.84 -10.49
N CYS A 32 -11.23 -7.28 -9.31
CA CYS A 32 -12.12 -6.14 -9.08
C CYS A 32 -11.40 -4.80 -9.25
N ALA A 33 -10.10 -4.76 -9.00
CA ALA A 33 -9.29 -3.56 -9.13
C ALA A 33 -7.94 -3.84 -9.80
N GLU A 34 -7.48 -2.86 -10.56
CA GLU A 34 -6.12 -2.75 -11.06
C GLU A 34 -5.43 -1.59 -10.36
N ALA A 35 -4.12 -1.72 -10.15
CA ALA A 35 -3.35 -0.61 -9.65
C ALA A 35 -1.92 -0.63 -10.14
N THR A 36 -1.31 0.55 -10.13
CA THR A 36 0.09 0.77 -10.45
C THR A 36 0.67 1.68 -9.39
N VAL A 37 1.86 1.33 -8.90
CA VAL A 37 2.58 2.14 -7.91
C VAL A 37 3.93 2.52 -8.47
N ILE A 38 4.23 3.81 -8.43
CA ILE A 38 5.49 4.38 -8.88
C ILE A 38 6.17 5.02 -7.69
N VAL A 39 7.44 4.69 -7.47
CA VAL A 39 8.28 5.28 -6.41
C VAL A 39 9.43 6.03 -7.05
N ARG A 40 9.65 7.29 -6.65
CA ARG A 40 10.74 8.12 -7.19
C ARG A 40 11.44 8.93 -6.10
N PRO A 41 12.78 9.00 -6.11
CA PRO A 41 13.70 8.20 -6.93
C PRO A 41 13.66 6.71 -6.57
N ALA A 42 14.07 5.85 -7.50
CA ALA A 42 14.19 4.39 -7.30
C ALA A 42 15.29 4.03 -6.27
N VAL A 43 16.32 4.86 -6.18
CA VAL A 43 17.43 4.72 -5.22
C VAL A 43 17.27 5.80 -4.16
N ILE A 44 17.29 5.38 -2.90
CA ILE A 44 17.01 6.24 -1.75
C ILE A 44 18.34 6.64 -1.10
N GLY A 45 18.70 7.92 -1.20
CA GLY A 45 19.83 8.50 -0.46
C GLY A 45 19.44 8.98 0.94
N GLU A 46 20.45 9.36 1.73
CA GLU A 46 20.24 10.05 3.00
C GLU A 46 19.55 11.40 2.80
N GLU A 47 18.67 11.77 3.73
CA GLU A 47 18.02 13.09 3.79
C GLU A 47 17.28 13.48 2.49
N GLN A 48 16.87 12.49 1.69
CA GLN A 48 16.21 12.69 0.42
C GLN A 48 14.68 12.59 0.55
N ALA A 49 13.98 13.41 -0.23
CA ALA A 49 12.54 13.27 -0.39
C ALA A 49 12.21 12.20 -1.44
N LEU A 50 11.26 11.34 -1.09
CA LEU A 50 10.68 10.32 -1.95
C LEU A 50 9.25 10.71 -2.31
N PHE A 51 8.84 10.29 -3.49
CA PHE A 51 7.50 10.47 -4.00
C PHE A 51 6.93 9.12 -4.37
N LEU A 52 5.81 8.75 -3.75
CA LEU A 52 5.07 7.54 -4.09
C LEU A 52 3.75 7.95 -4.72
N THR A 53 3.46 7.41 -5.89
CA THR A 53 2.19 7.60 -6.59
C THR A 53 1.52 6.25 -6.75
N ALA A 54 0.30 6.11 -6.23
CA ALA A 54 -0.53 4.94 -6.45
C ALA A 54 -1.74 5.34 -7.30
N SER A 55 -1.87 4.71 -8.46
CA SER A 55 -3.06 4.81 -9.33
C SER A 55 -3.87 3.54 -9.20
N VAL A 56 -5.17 3.66 -8.94
CA VAL A 56 -6.07 2.52 -8.75
C VAL A 56 -7.30 2.70 -9.63
N ARG A 57 -7.76 1.62 -10.25
CA ARG A 57 -8.93 1.59 -11.11
C ARG A 57 -9.86 0.44 -10.72
N ASN A 58 -11.15 0.72 -10.62
CA ASN A 58 -12.18 -0.31 -10.59
C ASN A 58 -12.36 -0.84 -12.02
N VAL A 59 -11.97 -2.10 -12.25
CA VAL A 59 -12.01 -2.70 -13.60
C VAL A 59 -13.35 -3.36 -13.91
N ARG A 60 -14.29 -3.34 -12.96
CA ARG A 60 -15.61 -3.93 -13.15
C ARG A 60 -16.48 -3.04 -14.03
N SER A 61 -17.33 -3.69 -14.82
CA SER A 61 -18.39 -3.04 -15.59
C SER A 61 -19.61 -2.64 -14.74
N SER A 62 -19.76 -3.22 -13.55
CA SER A 62 -20.84 -2.92 -12.60
C SER A 62 -20.41 -3.15 -11.15
N GLY A 63 -21.11 -2.50 -10.21
CA GLY A 63 -20.82 -2.57 -8.78
C GLY A 63 -19.68 -1.63 -8.33
N ASN A 64 -19.91 -0.92 -7.24
CA ASN A 64 -18.91 -0.04 -6.65
C ASN A 64 -17.89 -0.86 -5.85
N LEU A 65 -16.68 -0.32 -5.73
CA LEU A 65 -15.76 -0.71 -4.67
C LEU A 65 -15.92 0.30 -3.54
N ASN A 66 -16.41 -0.17 -2.40
CA ASN A 66 -16.66 0.64 -1.22
C ASN A 66 -15.51 0.48 -0.22
N ARG A 67 -15.50 1.35 0.79
CA ARG A 67 -14.57 1.30 1.93
C ARG A 67 -13.11 1.19 1.50
N ILE A 68 -12.73 1.94 0.46
CA ILE A 68 -11.36 1.94 -0.06
C ILE A 68 -10.36 2.32 1.04
N ARG A 69 -9.35 1.48 1.21
CA ARG A 69 -8.18 1.71 2.06
C ARG A 69 -6.91 1.42 1.31
N LEU A 70 -5.92 2.29 1.46
CA LEU A 70 -4.61 2.12 0.87
C LEU A 70 -3.56 2.30 1.97
N ALA A 71 -2.76 1.25 2.18
CA ALA A 71 -1.66 1.25 3.14
C ALA A 71 -0.34 1.15 2.38
N VAL A 72 0.68 1.87 2.86
CA VAL A 72 2.01 1.93 2.26
C VAL A 72 3.03 1.65 3.35
N ALA A 73 3.97 0.75 3.08
CA ALA A 73 5.11 0.45 3.93
C ALA A 73 6.37 0.31 3.08
N PHE A 74 7.54 0.57 3.68
CA PHE A 74 8.83 0.26 3.07
C PHE A 74 9.48 -0.87 3.87
N GLU A 75 9.85 -1.93 3.19
CA GLU A 75 10.52 -3.08 3.77
C GLU A 75 11.96 -3.12 3.29
N LYS A 76 12.87 -3.37 4.21
CA LYS A 76 14.30 -3.36 3.94
C LYS A 76 14.70 -4.70 3.35
N GLU A 77 15.41 -4.70 2.22
CA GLU A 77 15.80 -5.95 1.54
C GLU A 77 17.03 -6.61 2.17
N SER A 78 17.96 -5.84 2.71
CA SER A 78 19.20 -6.36 3.31
C SER A 78 19.23 -6.15 4.82
N ALA A 79 19.54 -7.19 5.59
CA ALA A 79 19.71 -7.07 7.05
C ALA A 79 20.94 -6.21 7.43
N ASP A 80 21.98 -6.18 6.59
CA ASP A 80 23.32 -5.67 6.96
C ASP A 80 23.50 -4.15 6.80
N SER A 81 22.55 -3.47 6.16
CA SER A 81 22.60 -2.01 6.01
C SER A 81 21.95 -1.30 7.20
N GLN A 82 22.04 0.02 7.29
CA GLN A 82 21.41 0.73 8.39
C GLN A 82 19.93 1.03 8.11
N GLU A 83 19.10 0.99 9.16
CA GLU A 83 17.67 1.32 9.08
C GLU A 83 17.43 2.83 8.89
N ILE A 84 16.71 3.15 7.83
CA ILE A 84 16.12 4.45 7.52
C ILE A 84 14.67 4.46 8.01
N LEU A 85 14.28 5.50 8.75
CA LEU A 85 12.89 5.74 9.09
C LEU A 85 12.22 6.57 8.00
N PHE A 86 10.96 6.28 7.70
CA PHE A 86 10.18 7.02 6.71
C PHE A 86 9.07 7.82 7.38
N SER A 87 9.02 9.12 7.11
CA SER A 87 7.93 9.99 7.54
C SER A 87 7.03 10.33 6.38
N PHE A 88 5.77 9.91 6.48
CA PHE A 88 4.76 10.10 5.45
C PHE A 88 4.00 11.40 5.69
N GLY A 89 3.94 12.26 4.67
CA GLY A 89 3.00 13.36 4.63
C GLY A 89 1.56 12.90 4.39
N GLN A 90 0.60 13.80 4.55
CA GLN A 90 -0.77 13.55 4.08
C GLN A 90 -0.77 13.40 2.55
N PRO A 91 -1.47 12.39 1.99
CA PRO A 91 -1.51 12.21 0.56
C PRO A 91 -2.33 13.31 -0.12
N ARG A 92 -1.91 13.71 -1.31
CA ARG A 92 -2.78 14.38 -2.27
C ARG A 92 -3.65 13.33 -2.96
N LEU A 93 -4.97 13.53 -2.96
CA LEU A 93 -5.93 12.61 -3.55
C LEU A 93 -6.60 13.26 -4.76
N ASP A 94 -6.76 12.49 -5.83
CA ASP A 94 -7.56 12.86 -7.01
C ASP A 94 -8.45 11.67 -7.41
N GLY A 95 -9.70 11.94 -7.77
CA GLY A 95 -10.70 10.90 -8.08
C GLY A 95 -11.25 10.10 -6.88
N ILE A 96 -10.81 10.40 -5.65
CA ILE A 96 -11.39 9.83 -4.41
C ILE A 96 -11.32 10.84 -3.27
N SER A 97 -12.30 10.79 -2.36
CA SER A 97 -12.37 11.70 -1.21
C SER A 97 -11.57 11.25 0.02
N SER A 98 -11.24 9.96 0.13
CA SER A 98 -10.62 9.37 1.32
C SER A 98 -10.05 7.98 1.04
N LEU A 99 -8.91 7.69 1.67
CA LEU A 99 -8.28 6.36 1.75
C LEU A 99 -8.48 5.71 3.14
N GLY A 100 -9.31 6.28 4.00
CA GLY A 100 -9.55 5.80 5.38
C GLY A 100 -10.65 4.74 5.50
N GLY A 101 -11.20 4.25 4.39
CA GLY A 101 -12.32 3.31 4.39
C GLY A 101 -13.70 3.95 4.28
N THR A 102 -13.79 5.22 3.88
CA THR A 102 -15.04 5.89 3.49
C THR A 102 -15.12 6.18 1.99
N GLY A 103 -14.02 5.94 1.24
CA GLY A 103 -13.97 6.13 -0.20
C GLY A 103 -14.82 5.11 -0.95
N ILE A 104 -15.40 5.57 -2.06
CA ILE A 104 -16.19 4.77 -2.99
C ILE A 104 -15.62 4.98 -4.39
N LEU A 105 -15.42 3.89 -5.12
CA LEU A 105 -14.94 3.90 -6.51
C LEU A 105 -15.98 3.26 -7.42
N GLN A 106 -16.59 4.07 -8.28
CA GLN A 106 -17.61 3.64 -9.24
C GLN A 106 -17.03 2.67 -10.29
N PRO A 107 -17.87 1.87 -10.98
CA PRO A 107 -17.46 1.04 -12.11
C PRO A 107 -16.65 1.82 -13.14
N GLY A 108 -15.51 1.29 -13.57
CA GLY A 108 -14.58 1.94 -14.50
C GLY A 108 -13.83 3.15 -13.94
N GLY A 109 -14.21 3.66 -12.77
CA GLY A 109 -13.61 4.82 -12.13
C GLY A 109 -12.19 4.55 -11.64
N SER A 110 -11.41 5.62 -11.52
CA SER A 110 -10.03 5.58 -11.05
C SER A 110 -9.74 6.71 -10.09
N PHE A 111 -8.75 6.50 -9.22
CA PHE A 111 -8.19 7.53 -8.37
C PHE A 111 -6.67 7.47 -8.36
N THR A 112 -6.05 8.58 -7.98
CA THR A 112 -4.61 8.65 -7.73
C THR A 112 -4.36 9.20 -6.33
N ALA A 113 -3.36 8.63 -5.66
CA ALA A 113 -2.89 9.07 -4.37
C ALA A 113 -1.38 9.29 -4.42
N GLU A 114 -0.93 10.48 -4.01
CA GLU A 114 0.46 10.89 -4.07
C GLU A 114 0.96 11.26 -2.68
N TRP A 115 2.05 10.63 -2.25
CA TRP A 115 2.73 10.93 -1.00
C TRP A 115 4.09 11.55 -1.27
N ARG A 116 4.39 12.62 -0.54
CA ARG A 116 5.76 13.04 -0.28
C ARG A 116 6.22 12.39 1.03
N ILE A 117 7.33 11.68 0.97
CA ILE A 117 7.91 10.90 2.07
C ILE A 117 9.31 11.44 2.33
N LEU A 118 9.66 11.63 3.60
CA LEU A 118 10.98 12.08 4.00
C LEU A 118 11.74 10.92 4.66
N THR A 119 12.98 10.72 4.25
CA THR A 119 13.90 9.77 4.89
C THR A 119 14.55 10.41 6.10
N ASN A 120 14.50 9.72 7.24
CA ASN A 120 15.09 10.15 8.50
C ASN A 120 16.04 9.05 8.99
N PRO A 121 17.31 9.02 8.51
CA PRO A 121 18.29 8.05 8.98
C PRO A 121 18.63 8.30 10.45
N ARG A 122 18.78 7.23 11.25
CA ARG A 122 19.16 7.35 12.67
C ARG A 122 20.65 7.64 12.89
N LEU A 123 21.51 7.15 12.01
CA LEU A 123 22.93 7.48 11.90
C LEU A 123 23.26 7.55 10.40
N ARG A 124 24.44 8.08 10.09
CA ARG A 124 24.91 8.16 8.70
C ARG A 124 25.04 6.79 8.06
N LEU A 125 24.42 6.60 6.92
CA LEU A 125 24.56 5.45 6.04
C LEU A 125 26.02 5.32 5.62
N THR A 126 26.61 4.19 5.97
CA THR A 126 27.97 3.80 5.56
C THR A 126 27.97 2.83 4.38
N LYS A 127 26.78 2.37 3.99
CA LYS A 127 26.48 1.46 2.88
C LYS A 127 25.10 1.79 2.33
N ASP A 128 24.88 1.47 1.06
CA ASP A 128 23.55 1.58 0.45
C ASP A 128 22.54 0.67 1.16
N SER A 129 21.34 1.20 1.39
CA SER A 129 20.20 0.45 1.91
C SER A 129 19.14 0.34 0.82
N VAL A 130 18.80 -0.89 0.44
CA VAL A 130 17.75 -1.14 -0.56
C VAL A 130 16.43 -1.41 0.14
N TYR A 131 15.38 -0.74 -0.33
CA TYR A 131 14.03 -0.85 0.20
C TYR A 131 13.03 -1.18 -0.90
N GLN A 132 12.11 -2.10 -0.60
CA GLN A 132 10.95 -2.36 -1.42
C GLN A 132 9.73 -1.62 -0.85
N ALA A 133 9.01 -0.90 -1.71
CA ALA A 133 7.70 -0.36 -1.34
C ALA A 133 6.65 -1.48 -1.41
N ASN A 134 5.90 -1.63 -0.32
CA ASN A 134 4.77 -2.53 -0.16
C ASN A 134 3.50 -1.69 -0.08
N VAL A 135 2.64 -1.80 -1.09
CA VAL A 135 1.35 -1.09 -1.10
C VAL A 135 0.21 -2.09 -1.08
N LEU A 136 -0.70 -1.93 -0.13
CA LEU A 136 -1.86 -2.79 0.07
C LEU A 136 -3.14 -2.00 -0.17
N LEU A 137 -3.92 -2.44 -1.15
CA LEU A 137 -5.26 -1.94 -1.39
C LEU A 137 -6.27 -2.88 -0.74
N SER A 138 -7.18 -2.34 0.07
CA SER A 138 -8.33 -3.06 0.60
C SER A 138 -9.63 -2.36 0.23
N PHE A 139 -10.65 -3.13 -0.11
CA PHE A 139 -11.96 -2.62 -0.51
C PHE A 139 -13.06 -3.66 -0.25
N GLU A 140 -14.29 -3.18 -0.14
CA GLU A 140 -15.50 -4.01 -0.08
C GLU A 140 -16.19 -4.00 -1.45
N ASN A 141 -16.46 -5.17 -1.99
CA ASN A 141 -17.26 -5.31 -3.21
C ASN A 141 -18.74 -5.05 -2.88
N SER A 142 -19.34 -4.01 -3.45
CA SER A 142 -20.72 -3.64 -3.12
C SER A 142 -21.77 -4.67 -3.54
N LEU A 143 -21.43 -5.58 -4.47
CA LEU A 143 -22.36 -6.60 -4.97
C LEU A 143 -22.33 -7.88 -4.14
N THR A 144 -21.18 -8.22 -3.55
CA THR A 144 -21.02 -9.44 -2.74
C THR A 144 -20.91 -9.16 -1.24
N GLY A 145 -20.67 -7.91 -0.84
CA GLY A 145 -20.33 -7.53 0.54
C GLY A 145 -18.97 -8.04 1.01
N GLN A 146 -18.21 -8.74 0.14
CA GLN A 146 -16.92 -9.32 0.52
C GLN A 146 -15.83 -8.26 0.56
N ILE A 147 -14.98 -8.35 1.58
CA ILE A 147 -13.76 -7.54 1.68
C ILE A 147 -12.63 -8.25 0.96
N SER A 148 -11.99 -7.54 0.05
CA SER A 148 -10.79 -7.98 -0.66
C SER A 148 -9.60 -7.14 -0.24
N THR A 149 -8.44 -7.77 -0.14
CA THR A 149 -7.15 -7.11 0.02
C THR A 149 -6.18 -7.64 -1.02
N GLN A 150 -5.48 -6.74 -1.68
CA GLN A 150 -4.52 -7.03 -2.72
C GLN A 150 -3.23 -6.23 -2.50
N ARG A 151 -2.09 -6.90 -2.66
CA ARG A 151 -0.78 -6.25 -2.79
C ARG A 151 -0.68 -5.68 -4.20
N LEU A 152 -0.24 -4.43 -4.29
CA LEU A 152 -0.02 -3.77 -5.56
C LEU A 152 1.44 -3.93 -5.96
N ASP A 153 1.66 -4.26 -7.22
CA ASP A 153 3.00 -4.33 -7.77
C ASP A 153 3.59 -2.91 -7.84
N THR A 154 4.83 -2.79 -7.38
CA THR A 154 5.57 -1.53 -7.35
C THR A 154 6.59 -1.53 -8.47
N THR A 155 6.57 -0.48 -9.29
CA THR A 155 7.57 -0.25 -10.33
C THR A 155 8.57 0.82 -9.87
N PRO A 156 9.89 0.55 -9.97
CA PRO A 156 10.93 1.53 -9.69
C PRO A 156 10.93 2.71 -10.69
#